data_AF-A0A553JVK5-F1
#
_entry.id   AF-A0A553JVK5-F1
#
_cell.length_a   1.000
_cell.length_b   1.000
_cell.length_c   1.000
_cell.angle_alpha   90.00
_cell.angle_beta   90.00
_cell.angle_gamma   90.00
#
_symmetry.space_group_name_H-M   'P 1'
#
loop_
_entity.id
_entity.type
_entity.pdbx_description
1 polymer ?
#
loop_
_entity_poly.entity_id
_entity_poly.type
_entity_poly.pdbx_seq_one_letter_code
_entity_poly.pdbx_strand_id
1 'polypeptide(L)'
;MEKYTEKKQRNQVFQKFIKRHVKEGQMDLIRECNTFLSFVADKTLEKQKLHKSNLCKNRFCPVCAWRKARKDALGLSLMMQYIQQEESKSFIFLTLTTPNVTAEHLEGEIQKYNKSFKKMIERKKIKSIAKG
;
A
#
# COMPACT_ATOMS: atom_id res chain seq x y z
N MET A 1 -2.44 1.42 31.71
CA MET A 1 -1.85 1.17 30.37
C MET A 1 -2.91 1.41 29.33
N GLU A 2 -2.78 2.49 28.55
CA GLU A 2 -3.72 2.83 27.48
C GLU A 2 -3.80 1.71 26.44
N LYS A 3 -5.03 1.30 26.09
CA LYS A 3 -5.29 0.26 25.08
C LYS A 3 -4.87 0.76 23.68
N TYR A 4 -3.59 0.70 23.37
CA TYR A 4 -3.10 0.96 22.02
C TYR A 4 -3.48 -0.19 21.08
N THR A 5 -3.91 0.17 19.88
CA THR A 5 -4.11 -0.80 18.80
C THR A 5 -2.78 -1.46 18.42
N GLU A 6 -2.83 -2.69 17.92
CA GLU A 6 -1.65 -3.44 17.46
C GLU A 6 -0.79 -2.62 16.46
N LYS A 7 -1.44 -1.88 15.57
CA LYS A 7 -0.76 -1.01 14.59
C LYS A 7 -0.03 0.16 15.25
N LYS A 8 -0.56 0.69 16.37
CA LYS A 8 0.09 1.72 17.16
C LYS A 8 1.28 1.15 17.95
N GLN A 9 1.19 -0.07 18.46
CA GLN A 9 2.34 -0.76 19.07
C GLN A 9 3.48 -0.95 18.05
N ARG A 10 3.17 -1.37 16.82
CA ARG A 10 4.17 -1.44 15.74
C ARG A 10 4.77 -0.07 15.38
N ASN A 11 4.00 1.02 15.50
CA ASN A 11 4.53 2.37 15.32
C ASN A 11 5.57 2.74 16.40
N GLN A 12 5.45 2.25 17.64
CA GLN A 12 6.47 2.46 18.68
C GLN A 12 7.80 1.78 18.34
N VAL A 13 7.75 0.61 17.70
CA VAL A 13 8.94 -0.08 17.20
C VAL A 13 9.55 0.70 16.03
N PHE A 14 8.72 1.12 15.07
CA PHE A 14 9.12 1.95 13.92
C PHE A 14 9.87 3.23 14.32
N GLN A 15 9.43 3.89 15.41
CA GLN A 15 10.08 5.09 15.95
C GLN A 15 11.58 4.88 16.21
N LYS A 16 11.99 3.70 16.70
CA LYS A 16 13.41 3.39 16.97
C LYS A 16 14.26 3.37 15.69
N PHE A 17 13.70 2.85 14.60
CA PHE A 17 14.41 2.72 13.32
C PHE A 17 14.49 4.04 12.56
N ILE A 18 13.40 4.81 12.56
CA ILE A 18 13.29 6.00 11.71
C ILE A 18 13.95 7.24 12.33
N LYS A 19 14.21 7.27 13.64
CA LYS A 19 14.71 8.44 14.38
C LYS A 19 15.94 9.10 13.73
N ARG A 20 16.86 8.31 13.16
CA ARG A 20 18.09 8.81 12.50
C ARG A 20 17.85 9.39 11.10
N HIS A 21 16.66 9.18 10.54
CA HIS A 21 16.30 9.51 9.16
C HIS A 21 15.23 10.60 9.05
N VAL A 22 14.79 11.19 10.16
CA VAL A 22 13.75 12.23 10.20
C VAL A 22 14.17 13.39 11.09
N LYS A 23 13.63 14.58 10.78
CA LYS A 23 13.78 15.78 11.63
C LYS A 23 12.96 15.65 12.91
N GLU A 24 13.32 16.40 13.94
CA GLU A 24 12.65 16.39 15.25
C GLU A 24 11.14 16.64 15.14
N GLY A 25 10.70 17.69 14.44
CA GLY A 25 9.27 17.94 14.26
C GLY A 25 8.52 16.83 13.50
N GLN A 26 9.18 16.07 12.62
CA GLN A 26 8.57 14.90 11.99
C GLN A 26 8.50 13.72 12.96
N MET A 27 9.48 13.59 13.85
CA MET A 27 9.49 12.57 14.90
C MET A 27 8.31 12.76 15.86
N ASP A 28 7.98 14.00 16.21
CA ASP A 28 6.81 14.32 17.05
C ASP A 28 5.51 13.89 16.38
N LEU A 29 5.35 14.19 15.09
CA LEU A 29 4.20 13.73 14.31
C LEU A 29 4.10 12.20 14.27
N ILE A 30 5.23 11.50 14.14
CA ILE A 30 5.28 10.02 14.14
C ILE A 30 4.88 9.46 15.51
N ARG A 31 5.35 10.08 16.60
CA ARG A 31 5.03 9.70 17.98
C ARG A 31 3.54 9.90 18.27
N GLU A 32 2.99 11.03 17.84
CA GLU A 32 1.57 11.36 18.01
C GLU A 32 0.66 10.74 16.96
N CYS A 33 1.21 9.97 16.01
CA CYS A 33 0.40 9.43 14.92
C CYS A 33 -0.76 8.59 15.45
N ASN A 34 -2.00 8.96 15.10
CA ASN A 34 -3.23 8.24 15.43
C ASN A 34 -3.51 8.15 16.95
N THR A 35 -3.07 9.13 17.72
CA THR A 35 -3.48 9.32 19.13
C THR A 35 -4.81 10.05 19.24
N PHE A 36 -5.18 10.85 18.23
CA PHE A 36 -6.45 11.59 18.17
C PHE A 36 -7.31 11.14 16.98
N LEU A 37 -8.58 10.86 17.27
CA LEU A 37 -9.61 10.55 16.29
C LEU A 37 -10.86 11.38 16.60
N SER A 38 -11.42 12.02 15.58
CA SER A 38 -12.67 12.75 15.66
C SER A 38 -13.68 12.12 14.72
N PHE A 39 -14.87 11.84 15.24
CA PHE A 39 -15.96 11.21 14.53
C PHE A 39 -17.12 12.19 14.39
N VAL A 40 -17.81 12.12 13.26
CA VAL A 40 -19.13 12.71 13.07
C VAL A 40 -20.14 11.60 13.29
N ALA A 41 -21.16 11.87 14.08
CA ALA A 41 -22.19 10.92 14.45
C ALA A 41 -23.58 11.43 14.05
N ASP A 42 -24.52 10.51 13.85
CA ASP A 42 -25.94 10.84 13.78
C ASP A 42 -26.48 11.28 15.15
N LYS A 43 -27.71 11.83 15.19
CA LYS A 43 -28.33 12.31 16.43
C LYS A 43 -28.46 11.21 17.49
N THR A 44 -28.59 9.96 17.07
CA THR A 44 -28.69 8.77 17.93
C THR A 44 -27.33 8.23 18.38
N LEU A 45 -26.23 8.73 17.83
CA LEU A 45 -24.85 8.28 18.06
C LEU A 45 -24.55 6.83 17.65
N GLU A 46 -25.49 6.16 16.98
CA GLU A 46 -25.39 4.77 16.54
C GLU A 46 -24.45 4.63 15.33
N LYS A 47 -24.49 5.61 14.42
CA LYS A 47 -23.64 5.61 13.22
C LYS A 47 -22.60 6.69 13.34
N GLN A 48 -21.34 6.26 13.46
CA GLN A 48 -20.19 7.14 13.54
C GLN A 48 -19.28 6.97 12.33
N LYS A 49 -18.88 8.09 11.73
CA LYS A 49 -17.90 8.12 10.64
C LYS A 49 -16.68 8.90 11.07
N LEU A 50 -15.50 8.31 10.88
CA LEU A 50 -14.24 9.00 11.16
C LEU A 50 -14.11 10.24 10.26
N HIS A 51 -14.02 11.41 10.87
CA HIS A 51 -13.92 12.71 10.19
C HIS A 51 -12.47 13.22 10.14
N LYS A 52 -11.77 13.23 11.28
CA LYS A 52 -10.39 13.73 11.37
C LYS A 52 -9.52 12.83 12.23
N SER A 53 -8.22 12.80 11.92
CA SER A 53 -7.22 12.06 12.69
C SER A 53 -5.82 12.67 12.49
N ASN A 54 -4.99 12.64 13.53
CA ASN A 54 -3.60 13.14 13.47
C ASN A 54 -2.64 12.11 12.87
N LEU A 55 -2.61 12.00 11.53
CA LEU A 55 -1.70 11.09 10.84
C LEU A 55 -0.36 11.76 10.50
N CYS A 56 0.75 11.08 10.76
CA CYS A 56 2.09 11.56 10.42
C CYS A 56 2.40 11.56 8.90
N LYS A 57 1.59 10.83 8.10
CA LYS A 57 1.74 10.67 6.63
C LYS A 57 3.08 10.09 6.16
N ASN A 58 3.94 9.60 7.06
CA ASN A 58 5.17 8.91 6.69
C ASN A 58 4.84 7.55 6.05
N ARG A 59 5.47 7.25 4.90
CA ARG A 59 5.27 6.01 4.12
C ARG A 59 5.53 4.74 4.92
N PHE A 60 6.49 4.78 5.84
CA PHE A 60 6.91 3.64 6.65
C PHE A 60 6.15 3.51 7.96
N CYS A 61 5.32 4.50 8.33
CA CYS A 61 4.50 4.41 9.53
C CYS A 61 3.44 3.31 9.33
N PRO A 62 3.39 2.27 10.20
CA PRO A 62 2.46 1.15 10.03
C PRO A 62 0.98 1.57 10.01
N VAL A 63 0.63 2.59 10.78
CA VAL A 63 -0.74 3.12 10.81
C VAL A 63 -1.10 3.81 9.49
N CYS A 64 -0.22 4.69 8.99
CA CYS A 64 -0.45 5.42 7.75
C CYS A 64 -0.43 4.49 6.53
N ALA A 65 0.52 3.55 6.49
CA ALA A 65 0.62 2.55 5.43
C ALA A 65 -0.64 1.69 5.35
N TRP A 66 -1.14 1.19 6.49
CA TRP A 66 -2.38 0.40 6.54
C TRP A 66 -3.60 1.19 6.06
N ARG A 67 -3.76 2.44 6.52
CA ARG A 67 -4.89 3.29 6.10
C ARG A 67 -4.84 3.60 4.61
N LYS A 68 -3.64 3.84 4.07
CA LYS A 68 -3.43 4.06 2.64
C LYS A 68 -3.79 2.79 1.85
N ALA A 69 -3.26 1.63 2.23
CA ALA A 69 -3.57 0.36 1.58
C ALA A 69 -5.08 0.08 1.52
N ARG A 70 -5.82 0.38 2.59
CA ARG A 70 -7.29 0.19 2.60
C ARG A 70 -8.02 1.16 1.65
N LYS A 71 -7.57 2.42 1.56
CA LYS A 71 -8.14 3.39 0.61
C LYS A 71 -7.83 2.99 -0.83
N ASP A 72 -6.59 2.60 -1.10
CA ASP A 72 -6.14 2.18 -2.42
C ASP A 72 -6.88 0.92 -2.86
N ALA A 73 -7.08 -0.05 -1.95
CA ALA A 73 -7.87 -1.26 -2.22
C ALA A 73 -9.33 -0.96 -2.57
N LEU A 74 -9.97 0.00 -1.86
CA LEU A 74 -11.34 0.42 -2.17
C LEU A 74 -11.41 1.10 -3.54
N GLY A 75 -10.47 2.01 -3.83
CA GLY A 75 -10.40 2.65 -5.15
C GLY A 75 -10.22 1.63 -6.26
N LEU A 76 -9.31 0.68 -6.06
CA LEU A 76 -9.06 -0.41 -7.01
C LEU A 76 -10.29 -1.29 -7.21
N SER A 77 -10.99 -1.69 -6.14
CA SER A 77 -12.19 -2.51 -6.26
C SER A 77 -13.30 -1.82 -7.05
N LEU A 78 -13.47 -0.52 -6.85
CA LEU A 78 -14.47 0.28 -7.60
C LEU A 78 -14.10 0.36 -9.09
N MET A 79 -12.82 0.63 -9.40
CA MET A 79 -12.35 0.65 -10.78
C MET A 79 -12.51 -0.71 -11.47
N MET A 80 -12.21 -1.80 -10.75
CA MET A 80 -12.40 -3.16 -11.27
C MET A 80 -13.87 -3.47 -11.56
N GLN A 81 -14.78 -3.11 -10.65
CA GLN A 81 -16.22 -3.28 -10.84
C GLN A 81 -16.73 -2.51 -12.06
N TYR A 82 -16.31 -1.24 -12.19
CA TYR A 82 -16.68 -0.40 -13.33
C TYR A 82 -16.23 -0.99 -14.67
N ILE A 83 -14.97 -1.41 -14.79
CA ILE A 83 -14.45 -2.05 -16.00
C ILE A 83 -15.20 -3.35 -16.33
N GLN A 84 -15.57 -4.13 -15.32
CA GLN A 84 -16.31 -5.36 -15.53
C GLN A 84 -17.73 -5.09 -16.06
N GLN A 85 -18.40 -4.05 -15.56
CA GLN A 85 -19.77 -3.68 -15.94
C GLN A 85 -19.84 -2.99 -17.31
N GLU A 86 -19.03 -1.95 -17.52
CA GLU A 86 -19.13 -1.10 -18.71
C GLU A 86 -18.35 -1.66 -19.90
N GLU A 87 -17.17 -2.24 -19.65
CA GLU A 87 -16.28 -2.69 -20.73
C GLU A 87 -16.40 -4.20 -21.00
N SER A 88 -17.21 -4.92 -20.20
CA SER A 88 -17.36 -6.38 -20.25
C SER A 88 -16.00 -7.12 -20.24
N LYS A 89 -15.04 -6.60 -19.47
CA LYS A 89 -13.68 -7.15 -19.36
C LYS A 89 -13.49 -7.94 -18.07
N SER A 90 -12.77 -9.05 -18.17
CA SER A 90 -12.33 -9.85 -17.03
C SER A 90 -10.87 -9.58 -16.68
N PHE A 91 -10.55 -9.67 -15.39
CA PHE A 91 -9.19 -9.51 -14.91
C PHE A 91 -8.48 -10.85 -14.79
N ILE A 92 -7.19 -10.86 -15.15
CA ILE A 92 -6.31 -12.01 -14.94
C ILE A 92 -5.27 -11.60 -13.91
N PHE A 93 -5.20 -12.35 -12.81
CA PHE A 93 -4.10 -12.21 -11.86
C PHE A 93 -2.96 -13.13 -12.31
N LEU A 94 -1.88 -12.52 -12.81
CA LEU A 94 -0.71 -13.23 -13.32
C LEU A 94 0.48 -13.01 -12.38
N THR A 95 1.00 -14.10 -11.80
CA THR A 95 2.26 -14.08 -11.04
C THR A 95 3.33 -14.78 -11.85
N LEU A 96 4.36 -14.03 -12.24
CA LEU A 96 5.56 -14.55 -12.90
C LEU A 96 6.66 -14.69 -11.85
N THR A 97 7.32 -15.83 -11.79
CA THR A 97 8.36 -16.13 -10.77
C THR A 97 9.58 -16.78 -11.41
N THR A 98 10.71 -16.71 -10.71
CA THR A 98 11.94 -17.43 -11.04
C THR A 98 12.32 -18.32 -9.85
N PRO A 99 13.10 -19.39 -10.07
CA PRO A 99 13.74 -20.10 -8.96
C PRO A 99 14.58 -19.15 -8.10
N ASN A 100 14.71 -19.49 -6.82
CA ASN A 100 15.63 -18.80 -5.93
C ASN A 100 17.07 -19.05 -6.37
N VAL A 101 17.91 -18.01 -6.32
CA VAL A 101 19.33 -18.10 -6.70
C VAL A 101 20.24 -17.54 -5.61
N THR A 102 21.51 -17.94 -5.63
CA THR A 102 22.53 -17.39 -4.73
C THR A 102 22.84 -15.93 -5.07
N ALA A 103 23.48 -15.22 -4.14
CA ALA A 103 23.85 -13.82 -4.32
C ALA A 103 24.72 -13.58 -5.57
N GLU A 104 25.63 -14.51 -5.90
CA GLU A 104 26.48 -14.37 -7.10
C GLU A 104 25.67 -14.37 -8.41
N HIS A 105 24.54 -15.06 -8.43
CA HIS A 105 23.69 -15.22 -9.63
C HIS A 105 22.50 -14.26 -9.67
N LEU A 106 22.28 -13.49 -8.61
CA LEU A 106 21.11 -12.62 -8.44
C LEU A 106 20.99 -11.60 -9.57
N GLU A 107 22.08 -10.91 -9.90
CA GLU A 107 22.08 -9.89 -10.95
C GLU A 107 21.75 -10.51 -12.32
N GLY A 108 22.36 -11.66 -12.64
CA GLY A 108 22.12 -12.37 -13.89
C GLY A 108 20.65 -12.81 -14.05
N GLU A 109 20.05 -13.36 -13.00
CA GLU A 109 18.62 -13.74 -13.05
C GLU A 109 17.69 -12.52 -13.14
N ILE A 110 17.98 -11.41 -12.45
CA ILE A 110 17.20 -10.16 -12.59
C ILE A 110 17.23 -9.67 -14.04
N GLN A 111 18.42 -9.63 -14.66
CA GLN A 111 18.57 -9.20 -16.05
C GLN A 111 17.82 -10.12 -17.02
N LYS A 112 17.93 -11.44 -16.83
CA LYS A 112 17.23 -12.46 -17.62
C LYS A 112 15.72 -12.36 -17.48
N TYR A 113 15.23 -12.16 -16.26
CA TYR A 113 13.80 -12.01 -15.99
C TYR A 113 13.23 -10.77 -16.67
N ASN A 114 13.90 -9.62 -16.52
CA ASN A 114 13.53 -8.37 -17.19
C ASN A 114 13.53 -8.52 -18.72
N LYS A 115 14.55 -9.18 -19.29
CA LYS A 115 14.62 -9.48 -20.73
C LYS A 115 13.47 -10.38 -21.19
N SER A 116 13.11 -11.38 -20.39
CA SER A 116 12.03 -12.31 -20.70
C SER A 116 10.66 -11.64 -20.63
N PHE A 117 10.45 -10.79 -19.63
CA PHE A 117 9.26 -9.95 -19.51
C PHE A 117 9.13 -8.99 -20.70
N LYS A 118 10.21 -8.28 -21.06
CA LYS A 118 10.22 -7.41 -22.25
C LYS A 118 9.84 -8.17 -23.52
N LYS A 119 10.48 -9.33 -23.75
CA LYS A 119 10.16 -10.19 -24.89
C LYS A 119 8.69 -10.60 -24.93
N MET A 120 8.08 -10.89 -23.77
CA MET A 120 6.66 -11.24 -23.68
C MET A 120 5.78 -10.07 -24.16
N ILE A 121 6.02 -8.85 -23.67
CA ILE A 121 5.25 -7.66 -24.05
C ILE A 121 5.45 -7.30 -25.52
N GLU A 122 6.65 -7.49 -26.08
CA GLU A 122 6.97 -7.19 -27.48
C GLU A 122 6.39 -8.20 -28.49
N ARG A 123 5.83 -9.34 -28.04
CA ARG A 123 5.16 -10.29 -28.94
C ARG A 123 4.02 -9.60 -29.67
N LYS A 124 3.92 -9.77 -31.00
CA LYS A 124 2.89 -9.14 -31.84
C LYS A 124 1.48 -9.20 -31.24
N LYS A 125 1.07 -10.37 -30.74
CA LYS A 125 -0.26 -10.59 -30.12
C LYS A 125 -0.51 -9.72 -28.87
N ILE A 126 0.52 -9.50 -28.05
CA ILE A 126 0.42 -8.69 -26.83
C ILE A 126 0.57 -7.21 -27.18
N LYS A 127 1.54 -6.87 -28.02
CA LYS A 127 1.77 -5.50 -28.47
C LYS A 127 0.56 -4.88 -29.18
N SER A 128 -0.22 -5.67 -29.91
CA SER A 128 -1.44 -5.18 -30.59
C SER A 128 -2.61 -4.89 -29.65
N ILE A 129 -2.62 -5.46 -28.45
CA ILE A 129 -3.71 -5.31 -27.47
C ILE A 129 -3.32 -4.42 -26.27
N ALA A 130 -2.03 -4.24 -26.02
CA ALA A 130 -1.51 -3.36 -24.98
C ALA A 130 -1.79 -1.89 -25.34
N LYS A 131 -2.49 -1.18 -24.45
CA LYS A 131 -2.90 0.23 -24.64
C LYS A 131 -1.99 1.25 -23.93
N GLY A 132 -0.88 0.81 -23.34
CA GLY A 132 0.05 1.63 -22.54
C GLY A 132 0.68 0.83 -21.42
#